data_AF-A0A929CHS4-F1
#
_entry.id   AF-A0A929CHS4-F1
#
_cell.length_a   1.000
_cell.length_b   1.000
_cell.length_c   1.000
_cell.angle_alpha   90.00
_cell.angle_beta   90.00
_cell.angle_gamma   90.00
#
_symmetry.space_group_name_H-M   'P 1'
#
loop_
_entity.id
_entity.type
_entity.pdbx_description
1 polymer ?
#
loop_
_entity_poly.entity_id
_entity_poly.type
_entity_poly.pdbx_seq_one_letter_code
_entity_poly.pdbx_strand_id
1 'polypeptide(L)'
;MTDLKQIMGIDAEPDFVRIFRHRHAIPQYTRGHGERLLAIEDSLADQPELLLTGNAFFGIGLNDCVNASNQTAEKVIAQLRNRH
;
A
#
# COMPACT_ATOMS: atom_id res chain seq x y z
N MET A 1 -25.04 -14.23 5.13
CA MET A 1 -25.36 -15.26 6.14
C MET A 1 -25.28 -16.67 5.58
N THR A 2 -25.64 -16.90 4.31
CA THR A 2 -25.54 -18.22 3.65
C THR A 2 -24.22 -18.94 3.89
N ASP A 3 -23.08 -18.28 3.63
CA ASP A 3 -21.76 -18.93 3.78
C ASP A 3 -21.43 -19.29 5.24
N LEU A 4 -21.78 -18.44 6.21
CA LEU A 4 -21.57 -18.71 7.64
C LEU A 4 -22.40 -19.89 8.12
N LYS A 5 -23.65 -20.02 7.66
CA LYS A 5 -24.50 -21.17 7.94
C LYS A 5 -23.93 -22.45 7.32
N GLN A 6 -23.49 -22.39 6.06
CA GLN A 6 -23.00 -23.55 5.32
C GLN A 6 -21.66 -24.07 5.84
N ILE A 7 -20.73 -23.17 6.19
CA ILE A 7 -19.36 -23.54 6.59
C ILE A 7 -19.27 -23.78 8.10
N MET A 8 -19.95 -22.96 8.90
CA MET A 8 -19.81 -22.94 10.36
C MET A 8 -21.06 -23.40 11.12
N GLY A 9 -22.18 -23.68 10.42
CA GLY A 9 -23.44 -24.08 11.05
C GLY A 9 -24.14 -22.96 11.84
N ILE A 10 -23.71 -21.70 11.68
CA ILE A 10 -24.30 -20.58 12.40
C ILE A 10 -25.62 -20.20 11.74
N ASP A 11 -26.72 -20.50 12.43
CA ASP A 11 -28.10 -20.19 11.98
C ASP A 11 -28.77 -19.05 12.79
N ALA A 12 -28.03 -18.46 13.74
CA ALA A 12 -28.52 -17.32 14.51
C ALA A 12 -28.39 -16.03 13.70
N GLU A 13 -29.39 -15.15 13.82
CA GLU A 13 -29.33 -13.79 13.28
C GLU A 13 -28.34 -12.92 14.09
N PRO A 14 -27.57 -12.03 13.45
CA PRO A 14 -26.62 -11.17 14.16
C PRO A 14 -27.34 -10.08 14.96
N ASP A 15 -26.94 -9.89 16.21
CA ASP A 15 -27.43 -8.77 17.05
C ASP A 15 -27.00 -7.40 16.51
N PHE A 16 -25.89 -7.35 15.76
CA PHE A 16 -25.33 -6.13 15.19
C PHE A 16 -24.60 -6.39 13.87
N VAL A 17 -24.82 -5.50 12.90
CA VAL A 17 -24.15 -5.55 11.59
C VAL A 17 -23.57 -4.19 11.24
N ARG A 18 -22.30 -4.18 10.84
CA ARG A 18 -21.63 -3.00 10.29
C ARG A 18 -20.84 -3.37 9.05
N ILE A 19 -21.12 -2.67 7.95
CA ILE A 19 -20.52 -2.94 6.64
C ILE A 19 -19.68 -1.75 6.21
N PHE A 20 -18.40 -2.02 5.95
CA PHE A 20 -17.49 -1.08 5.32
C PHE A 20 -17.18 -1.55 3.90
N ARG A 21 -17.20 -0.62 2.94
CA ARG A 21 -16.90 -0.93 1.53
C ARG A 21 -15.69 -0.13 1.10
N HIS A 22 -14.58 -0.83 0.88
CA HIS A 22 -13.34 -0.24 0.40
C HIS A 22 -13.18 -0.56 -1.10
N ARG A 23 -13.60 0.37 -1.97
CA ARG A 23 -13.60 0.14 -3.43
C ARG A 23 -12.21 -0.07 -4.03
N HIS A 24 -11.19 0.56 -3.43
CA HIS A 24 -9.78 0.47 -3.85
C HIS A 24 -8.92 0.08 -2.65
N ALA A 25 -9.31 -0.99 -1.94
CA ALA A 25 -8.69 -1.40 -0.69
C ALA A 25 -7.26 -1.93 -0.87
N ILE A 26 -7.09 -2.78 -1.87
CA ILE A 26 -5.86 -3.57 -2.07
C ILE A 26 -5.38 -3.27 -3.49
N PRO A 27 -4.25 -2.56 -3.65
CA PRO A 27 -3.60 -2.35 -4.94
C PRO A 27 -3.37 -3.69 -5.63
N GLN A 28 -3.62 -3.73 -6.94
CA GLN A 28 -3.42 -4.92 -7.75
C GLN A 28 -2.17 -4.75 -8.60
N TYR A 29 -1.14 -5.52 -8.31
CA TYR A 29 0.09 -5.53 -9.09
C TYR A 29 -0.11 -6.40 -10.32
N THR A 30 -0.77 -5.81 -11.32
CA THR A 30 -1.01 -6.48 -12.60
C THR A 30 0.28 -6.65 -13.39
N ARG A 31 0.26 -7.48 -14.44
CA ARG A 31 1.38 -7.61 -15.38
C ARG A 31 1.84 -6.22 -15.84
N GLY A 32 3.16 -6.00 -15.86
CA GLY A 32 3.74 -4.70 -16.16
C GLY A 32 4.00 -3.83 -14.92
N HIS A 33 3.71 -4.29 -13.70
CA HIS A 33 3.86 -3.47 -12.49
C HIS A 33 5.31 -3.03 -12.27
N GLY A 34 6.26 -3.97 -12.34
CA GLY A 34 7.68 -3.66 -12.17
C GLY A 34 8.18 -2.67 -13.23
N GLU A 35 7.77 -2.85 -14.48
CA GLU A 35 8.12 -1.96 -15.58
C GLU A 35 7.55 -0.55 -15.38
N ARG A 36 6.33 -0.43 -14.82
CA ARG A 36 5.76 0.86 -14.44
C ARG A 36 6.53 1.51 -13.29
N LEU A 37 7.00 0.73 -12.30
CA LEU A 37 7.82 1.26 -11.22
C LEU A 37 9.14 1.81 -11.76
N LEU A 38 9.81 1.07 -12.64
CA LEU A 38 11.05 1.55 -13.29
C LEU A 38 10.79 2.83 -14.08
N ALA A 39 9.73 2.89 -14.88
CA ALA A 39 9.38 4.09 -15.63
C ALA A 39 9.07 5.29 -14.72
N ILE A 40 8.46 5.06 -13.55
CA ILE A 40 8.23 6.09 -12.54
C ILE A 40 9.56 6.55 -11.94
N GLU A 41 10.45 5.63 -11.55
CA GLU A 41 11.77 5.96 -11.01
C GLU A 41 12.61 6.76 -12.02
N ASP A 42 12.63 6.34 -13.28
CA ASP A 42 13.30 7.06 -14.38
C ASP A 42 12.72 8.47 -14.56
N SER A 43 11.39 8.62 -14.48
CA SER A 43 10.73 9.92 -14.60
C SER A 43 11.01 10.86 -13.41
N LEU A 44 11.41 10.31 -12.27
CA LEU A 44 11.78 11.07 -11.07
C LEU A 44 13.28 11.37 -10.97
N ALA A 45 14.09 10.87 -11.90
CA ALA A 45 15.55 11.07 -11.88
C ALA A 45 15.94 12.56 -11.83
N ASP A 46 15.19 13.42 -12.52
CA ASP A 46 15.41 14.87 -12.56
C ASP A 46 14.82 15.61 -11.34
N GLN A 47 14.10 14.91 -10.46
CA GLN A 47 13.46 15.46 -9.26
C GLN A 47 13.82 14.64 -8.01
N PRO A 48 15.11 14.61 -7.61
CA PRO A 48 15.57 13.74 -6.52
C PRO A 48 14.90 14.04 -5.17
N GLU A 49 14.35 15.23 -5.00
CA GLU A 49 13.65 15.69 -3.78
C GLU A 49 12.22 15.12 -3.68
N LEU A 50 11.67 14.61 -4.78
CA LEU A 50 10.37 13.96 -4.81
C LEU A 50 10.53 12.45 -4.58
N LEU A 51 10.09 11.99 -3.41
CA LEU A 51 10.22 10.60 -3.01
C LEU A 51 8.83 9.93 -2.93
N LEU A 52 8.74 8.71 -3.44
CA LEU A 52 7.52 7.90 -3.41
C LEU A 52 7.57 6.85 -2.31
N THR A 53 6.41 6.59 -1.70
CA THR A 53 6.22 5.54 -0.69
C THR A 53 4.75 5.11 -0.63
N GLY A 54 4.48 4.02 0.07
CA GLY A 54 3.14 3.47 0.25
C GLY A 54 2.87 2.17 -0.52
N ASN A 55 1.67 1.63 -0.31
CA ASN A 55 1.31 0.26 -0.71
C ASN A 55 1.06 0.04 -2.21
N ALA A 56 1.18 1.09 -3.02
CA ALA A 56 1.02 1.04 -4.46
C ALA A 56 2.33 0.72 -5.19
N PHE A 57 3.47 0.79 -4.50
CA PHE A 57 4.79 0.71 -5.13
C PHE A 57 5.48 -0.63 -4.83
N PHE A 58 6.09 -0.75 -3.65
CA PHE A 58 7.08 -1.79 -3.34
C PHE A 58 6.59 -2.87 -2.36
N GLY A 59 5.29 -2.92 -2.07
CA GLY A 59 4.68 -3.99 -1.28
C GLY A 59 3.31 -3.59 -0.74
N ILE A 60 2.38 -4.55 -0.71
CA ILE A 60 0.99 -4.30 -0.30
C ILE A 60 0.85 -4.38 1.22
N GLY A 61 1.74 -5.15 1.88
CA GLY A 61 1.65 -5.43 3.30
C GLY A 61 1.93 -4.21 4.16
N LEU A 62 1.36 -4.21 5.38
CA LEU A 62 1.64 -3.17 6.37
C LEU A 62 3.14 -3.07 6.66
N ASN A 63 3.81 -4.21 6.83
CA ASN A 63 5.24 -4.25 7.12
C ASN A 63 6.07 -3.66 5.98
N ASP A 64 5.70 -3.95 4.72
CA ASP A 64 6.37 -3.37 3.55
C ASP A 64 6.22 -1.85 3.55
N CYS A 65 5.01 -1.36 3.82
CA CYS A 65 4.71 0.07 3.89
C CYS A 65 5.49 0.77 5.00
N VAL A 66 5.56 0.18 6.19
CA VAL A 66 6.32 0.72 7.32
C VAL A 66 7.82 0.79 6.97
N ASN A 67 8.37 -0.30 6.44
CA ASN A 67 9.77 -0.35 6.02
C ASN A 67 10.08 0.70 4.95
N ALA A 68 9.25 0.77 3.89
CA ALA A 68 9.40 1.77 2.83
C ALA A 68 9.28 3.20 3.37
N SER A 69 8.36 3.45 4.30
CA SER A 69 8.20 4.78 4.91
C SER A 69 9.43 5.19 5.73
N ASN A 70 10.01 4.27 6.50
CA ASN A 70 11.23 4.53 7.27
C ASN A 70 12.40 4.88 6.35
N GLN A 71 12.61 4.11 5.28
CA GLN A 71 13.65 4.39 4.29
C GLN A 71 13.44 5.74 3.59
N THR A 72 12.20 6.07 3.24
CA THR A 72 11.86 7.38 2.66
C THR A 72 12.17 8.51 3.65
N ALA A 73 11.82 8.35 4.93
CA ALA A 73 12.11 9.35 5.96
C ALA A 73 13.63 9.59 6.13
N GLU A 74 14.44 8.53 6.12
CA GLU A 74 15.90 8.63 6.17
C GLU A 74 16.45 9.42 4.96
N LYS A 75 15.94 9.15 3.76
CA LYS A 75 16.31 9.90 2.54
C LYS A 75 15.95 11.38 2.64
N VAL A 76 14.74 11.70 3.13
CA VAL A 76 14.31 13.10 3.36
C VAL A 76 15.26 13.81 4.33
N ILE A 77 15.57 13.18 5.46
CA ILE A 77 16.48 13.77 6.46
C ILE A 77 17.86 14.04 5.87
N ALA A 78 18.40 13.09 5.10
CA ALA A 78 19.69 13.25 4.43
C ALA A 78 19.68 14.42 3.43
N GLN A 79 18.63 14.55 2.61
CA GLN A 79 18.48 15.65 1.65
C GLN A 79 18.39 17.01 2.33
N LEU A 80 17.63 17.11 3.43
CA LEU A 80 17.51 18.36 4.19
C LEU A 80 18.84 18.77 4.84
N ARG A 81 19.64 17.80 5.31
CA ARG A 81 20.98 18.08 5.86
C ARG A 81 21.96 18.60 4.81
N ASN A 82 21.87 18.09 3.57
CA ASN A 82 22.76 18.47 2.47
C ASN A 82 22.36 19.80 1.78
N ARG A 83 21.25 20.41 2.16
CA ARG A 83 20.77 21.71 1.65
C ARG A 83 21.35 22.91 2.41
N HIS A 84 22.17 22.68 3.43
CA HIS A 84 22.95 23.68 4.18
C HIS A 84 24.41 23.67 3.74
#